data_AF-A0AAV8ESU2-F1
#
_entry.id   AF-A0AAV8ESU2-F1
#
_cell.length_a   1.000
_cell.length_b   1.000
_cell.length_c   1.000
_cell.angle_alpha   90.00
_cell.angle_beta   90.00
_cell.angle_gamma   90.00
#
_symmetry.space_group_name_H-M   'P 1'
#
loop_
_entity.id
_entity.type
_entity.pdbx_description
1 polymer ?
#
loop_
_entity_poly.entity_id
_entity_poly.type
_entity_poly.pdbx_seq_one_letter_code
_entity_poly.pdbx_strand_id
1 'polypeptide(L)'
;MGSRKIHHKNLVKTCMAIIIRRSYHQILEEDCKISTDEFNVPLATALKEVKRKMNIDMKKFLTLIMDLDLVRRQADSLGATSRIDGTRSSALEIILDELTYNIHDLSPFLMAFSEPRWKLEVILQYLSKYCMKASVRTRRANIPNEITVDSVLSNFSTTVNAKTIAKKISSGIFQMLLAHLFQACLSIQEDNCTDNSTKKTGNTLSEISKKFVFAIQNLRETEEGLEIVSFVKEALFTATLLAGKIGNDDVLIQ
;
A
#
# COMPACT_ATOMS: atom_id res chain seq x y z
N MET A 1 -28.85 -18.65 -22.50
CA MET A 1 -28.45 -17.48 -21.68
C MET A 1 -26.93 -17.42 -21.67
N GLY A 2 -26.32 -16.74 -22.66
CA GLY A 2 -24.86 -16.62 -22.74
C GLY A 2 -24.36 -15.61 -21.71
N SER A 3 -23.76 -16.10 -20.62
CA SER A 3 -23.07 -15.24 -19.65
C SER A 3 -21.95 -14.50 -20.38
N ARG A 4 -22.05 -13.17 -20.48
CA ARG A 4 -20.98 -12.35 -21.04
C ARG A 4 -19.75 -12.54 -20.14
N LYS A 5 -18.67 -13.10 -20.70
CA LYS A 5 -17.40 -13.27 -19.97
C LYS A 5 -16.97 -11.91 -19.41
N ILE A 6 -16.94 -11.79 -18.08
CA ILE A 6 -16.43 -10.59 -17.42
C ILE A 6 -14.92 -10.54 -17.66
N HIS A 7 -14.45 -9.48 -18.29
CA HIS A 7 -13.02 -9.29 -18.54
C HIS A 7 -12.30 -8.98 -17.23
N HIS A 8 -11.46 -9.89 -16.74
CA HIS A 8 -10.80 -9.80 -15.43
C HIS A 8 -10.12 -8.45 -15.17
N LYS A 9 -9.38 -7.92 -16.16
CA LYS A 9 -8.75 -6.59 -16.05
C LYS A 9 -9.76 -5.47 -15.79
N ASN A 10 -10.92 -5.50 -16.44
CA ASN A 10 -11.94 -4.47 -16.28
C ASN A 10 -12.64 -4.62 -14.93
N LEU A 11 -12.80 -5.84 -14.44
CA LEU A 11 -13.33 -6.12 -13.10
C LEU A 11 -12.44 -5.47 -12.03
N VAL A 12 -11.13 -5.73 -12.06
CA VAL A 12 -10.18 -5.16 -11.10
C VAL A 12 -10.17 -3.63 -11.17
N LYS A 13 -10.09 -3.05 -12.37
CA LYS A 13 -10.20 -1.59 -12.58
C LYS A 13 -11.50 -1.00 -12.00
N THR A 14 -12.62 -1.70 -12.19
CA THR A 14 -13.92 -1.25 -11.66
C THR A 14 -13.92 -1.26 -10.13
N CYS A 15 -13.38 -2.30 -9.51
CA CYS A 15 -13.21 -2.35 -8.05
C CYS A 15 -12.35 -1.19 -7.55
N MET A 16 -11.21 -0.92 -8.20
CA MET A 16 -10.34 0.22 -7.85
C MET A 16 -11.07 1.55 -7.96
N ALA A 17 -11.77 1.81 -9.07
CA ALA A 17 -12.52 3.05 -9.27
C ALA A 17 -13.58 3.27 -8.19
N ILE A 18 -14.30 2.21 -7.78
CA ILE A 18 -15.28 2.28 -6.69
C ILE A 18 -14.60 2.57 -5.34
N ILE A 19 -13.44 1.95 -5.09
CA ILE A 19 -12.66 2.16 -3.86
C ILE A 19 -12.16 3.62 -3.79
N ILE A 20 -11.55 4.10 -4.85
CA ILE A 20 -10.96 5.45 -4.98
C ILE A 20 -12.03 6.55 -4.93
N ARG A 21 -13.15 6.38 -5.63
CA ARG A 21 -14.22 7.38 -5.65
C ARG A 21 -14.75 7.68 -4.25
N ARG A 22 -14.72 6.70 -3.34
CA ARG A 22 -15.19 6.90 -1.98
C ARG A 22 -14.17 7.60 -1.09
N SER A 23 -12.86 7.40 -1.29
CA SER A 23 -11.84 8.22 -0.61
C SER A 23 -12.04 9.71 -0.91
N TYR A 24 -12.27 10.08 -2.17
CA TYR A 24 -12.57 11.48 -2.51
C TYR A 24 -13.82 11.99 -1.80
N HIS A 25 -14.87 11.17 -1.70
CA HIS A 25 -16.11 11.57 -1.03
C HIS A 25 -15.97 11.67 0.50
N GLN A 26 -15.07 10.89 1.11
CA GLN A 26 -14.77 10.99 2.54
C GLN A 26 -13.97 12.26 2.85
N ILE A 27 -12.98 12.60 2.00
CA ILE A 27 -12.21 13.85 2.10
C ILE A 27 -13.14 15.08 1.92
N LEU A 28 -14.01 15.05 0.90
CA LEU A 28 -14.92 16.17 0.63
C LEU A 28 -16.06 16.30 1.67
N GLU A 29 -16.51 15.21 2.30
CA GLU A 29 -17.51 15.28 3.38
C GLU A 29 -16.93 15.80 4.70
N GLU A 30 -15.63 15.60 4.97
CA GLU A 30 -14.95 16.19 6.14
C GLU A 30 -14.81 17.72 5.98
N ASP A 31 -14.64 18.21 4.75
CA ASP A 31 -14.51 19.65 4.45
C ASP A 31 -15.85 20.39 4.28
N CYS A 32 -16.93 19.68 3.90
CA CYS A 32 -18.24 20.28 3.65
C CYS A 32 -19.29 19.85 4.69
N LYS A 33 -19.42 20.62 5.77
CA LYS A 33 -20.67 20.69 6.57
C LYS A 33 -21.75 21.42 5.77
N ILE A 34 -22.22 20.83 4.67
CA ILE A 34 -23.34 21.42 3.91
C ILE A 34 -24.65 21.02 4.58
N SER A 35 -25.41 22.04 4.95
CA SER A 35 -26.79 22.00 5.43
C SER A 35 -27.67 21.11 4.54
N THR A 36 -28.11 19.98 5.06
CA THR A 36 -29.18 19.19 4.44
C THR A 36 -30.52 19.84 4.73
N ASP A 37 -31.21 20.23 3.66
CA ASP A 37 -32.63 20.55 3.64
C ASP A 37 -33.42 19.35 4.24
N GLU A 38 -34.21 19.61 5.28
CA GLU A 38 -34.76 18.60 6.22
C GLU A 38 -35.68 17.55 5.56
N PHE A 39 -36.16 17.80 4.33
CA PHE A 39 -37.15 16.96 3.67
C PHE A 39 -36.61 15.69 2.97
N ASN A 40 -35.29 15.51 2.85
CA ASN A 40 -34.70 14.32 2.16
C ASN A 40 -33.67 13.55 3.00
N VAL A 41 -33.61 13.82 4.30
CA VAL A 41 -32.64 13.21 5.23
C VAL A 41 -32.66 11.67 5.22
N PRO A 42 -33.83 10.98 5.21
CA PRO A 42 -33.85 9.51 5.19
C PRO A 42 -33.26 8.90 3.91
N LEU A 43 -33.57 9.49 2.75
CA LEU A 43 -33.07 9.01 1.46
C LEU A 43 -31.56 9.25 1.32
N ALA A 44 -31.09 10.43 1.72
CA ALA A 44 -29.66 10.76 1.72
C ALA A 44 -28.87 9.82 2.64
N THR A 45 -29.41 9.53 3.83
CA THR A 45 -28.82 8.60 4.80
C THR A 45 -28.77 7.18 4.25
N ALA A 46 -29.88 6.68 3.69
CA ALA A 46 -29.94 5.35 3.09
C ALA A 46 -28.93 5.20 1.94
N LEU A 47 -28.82 6.22 1.06
CA LEU A 47 -27.85 6.21 -0.03
C LEU A 47 -26.39 6.22 0.48
N LYS A 48 -26.09 7.01 1.52
CA LYS A 48 -24.75 7.04 2.15
C LYS A 48 -24.35 5.68 2.68
N GLU A 49 -25.30 4.99 3.31
CA GLU A 49 -25.14 3.64 3.87
C GLU A 49 -24.96 2.58 2.79
N VAL A 50 -25.78 2.59 1.74
CA VAL A 50 -25.64 1.68 0.59
C VAL A 50 -24.26 1.83 -0.05
N LYS A 51 -23.83 3.08 -0.31
CA LYS A 51 -22.50 3.34 -0.86
C LYS A 51 -21.38 2.90 0.11
N ARG A 52 -21.59 2.97 1.43
CA ARG A 52 -20.63 2.51 2.47
C ARG A 52 -20.45 1.02 2.39
N LYS A 53 -21.58 0.30 2.40
CA LYS A 53 -21.61 -1.15 2.35
C LYS A 53 -21.00 -1.67 1.06
N MET A 54 -21.36 -1.07 -0.08
CA MET A 54 -20.77 -1.40 -1.38
C MET A 54 -19.25 -1.24 -1.39
N ASN A 55 -18.72 -0.17 -0.81
CA ASN A 55 -17.27 0.04 -0.75
C ASN A 55 -16.57 -0.99 0.13
N ILE A 56 -17.13 -1.34 1.28
CA ILE A 56 -16.61 -2.41 2.14
C ILE A 56 -16.60 -3.74 1.38
N ASP A 57 -17.70 -4.07 0.70
CA ASP A 57 -17.82 -5.32 -0.04
C ASP A 57 -16.87 -5.35 -1.24
N MET A 58 -16.63 -4.23 -1.91
CA MET A 58 -15.66 -4.14 -3.00
C MET A 58 -14.21 -4.30 -2.51
N LYS A 59 -13.86 -3.77 -1.34
CA LYS A 59 -12.54 -4.03 -0.73
C LYS A 59 -12.35 -5.52 -0.44
N LYS A 60 -13.34 -6.15 0.22
CA LYS A 60 -13.32 -7.59 0.51
C LYS A 60 -13.24 -8.44 -0.76
N PHE A 61 -14.01 -8.07 -1.77
CA PHE A 61 -14.00 -8.76 -3.06
C PHE A 61 -12.64 -8.62 -3.75
N LEU A 62 -12.03 -7.43 -3.74
CA LEU A 62 -10.69 -7.22 -4.29
C LEU A 62 -9.64 -8.05 -3.52
N THR A 63 -9.68 -8.06 -2.20
CA THR A 63 -8.84 -8.92 -1.35
C THR A 63 -8.98 -10.38 -1.73
N LEU A 64 -10.21 -10.89 -1.89
CA LEU A 64 -10.46 -12.27 -2.29
C LEU A 64 -9.85 -12.59 -3.66
N ILE A 65 -9.94 -11.67 -4.63
CA ILE A 65 -9.30 -11.84 -5.94
C ILE A 65 -7.77 -11.98 -5.78
N MET A 66 -7.15 -11.15 -4.93
CA MET A 66 -5.71 -11.19 -4.68
C MET A 66 -5.29 -12.47 -3.93
N ASP A 67 -6.09 -12.94 -2.97
CA ASP A 67 -5.85 -14.23 -2.31
C ASP A 67 -5.95 -15.41 -3.29
N LEU A 68 -6.91 -15.37 -4.21
CA LEU A 68 -7.00 -16.35 -5.29
C LEU A 68 -5.76 -16.31 -6.21
N ASP A 69 -5.20 -15.14 -6.50
CA ASP A 69 -3.94 -15.02 -7.25
C ASP A 69 -2.78 -15.68 -6.53
N LEU A 70 -2.72 -15.54 -5.21
CA LEU A 70 -1.69 -16.15 -4.40
C LEU A 70 -1.81 -17.67 -4.39
N VAL A 71 -3.01 -18.21 -4.12
CA VAL A 71 -3.26 -19.66 -4.11
C VAL A 71 -2.95 -20.25 -5.48
N ARG A 72 -3.36 -19.57 -6.55
CA ARG A 72 -3.05 -19.97 -7.92
C ARG A 72 -1.54 -20.00 -8.17
N ARG A 73 -0.80 -18.96 -7.78
CA ARG A 73 0.67 -18.91 -7.95
C ARG A 73 1.36 -20.05 -7.18
N GLN A 74 0.85 -20.38 -6.00
CA GLN A 74 1.35 -21.52 -5.22
C GLN A 74 1.07 -22.84 -5.94
N ALA A 75 -0.14 -23.04 -6.44
CA ALA A 75 -0.49 -24.20 -7.24
C ALA A 75 0.38 -24.31 -8.51
N ASP A 76 0.62 -23.19 -9.21
CA ASP A 76 1.52 -23.10 -10.36
C ASP A 76 2.94 -23.55 -9.99
N SER A 77 3.46 -23.09 -8.84
CA SER A 77 4.80 -23.47 -8.35
C SER A 77 4.94 -24.95 -8.00
N LEU A 78 3.83 -25.60 -7.67
CA LEU A 78 3.75 -27.04 -7.38
C LEU A 78 3.42 -27.88 -8.63
N GLY A 79 3.25 -27.25 -9.79
CA GLY A 79 2.82 -27.93 -11.02
C GLY A 79 1.38 -28.46 -10.96
N ALA A 80 0.56 -27.93 -10.04
CA ALA A 80 -0.82 -28.33 -9.83
C ALA A 80 -1.83 -27.56 -10.71
N THR A 81 -1.34 -26.77 -11.67
CA THR A 81 -2.15 -26.05 -12.66
C THR A 81 -1.91 -26.58 -14.05
N SER A 82 -2.92 -26.44 -14.90
CA SER A 82 -2.95 -26.90 -16.28
C SER A 82 -3.05 -25.73 -17.24
N ARG A 83 -2.88 -25.99 -18.54
CA ARG A 83 -3.12 -24.98 -19.59
C ARG A 83 -4.56 -24.46 -19.60
N ILE A 84 -5.51 -25.21 -19.05
CA ILE A 84 -6.93 -24.86 -19.01
C ILE A 84 -7.17 -23.72 -18.01
N ASP A 85 -6.33 -23.58 -16.99
CA ASP A 85 -6.37 -22.50 -16.01
C ASP A 85 -5.98 -21.13 -16.61
N GLY A 86 -5.53 -21.12 -17.87
CA GLY A 86 -5.17 -19.94 -18.65
C GLY A 86 -3.94 -19.22 -18.12
N THR A 87 -3.57 -18.09 -18.71
CA THR A 87 -2.62 -17.13 -18.12
C THR A 87 -3.35 -15.80 -18.01
N ARG A 88 -3.58 -15.33 -16.78
CA ARG A 88 -4.15 -14.01 -16.53
C ARG A 88 -3.17 -13.17 -15.73
N SER A 89 -3.11 -11.88 -16.02
CA SER A 89 -2.44 -10.93 -15.13
C SER A 89 -3.08 -11.00 -13.76
N SER A 90 -2.25 -10.97 -12.72
CA SER A 90 -2.75 -10.90 -11.35
C SER A 90 -3.45 -9.55 -11.10
N ALA A 91 -4.40 -9.51 -10.17
CA ALA A 91 -5.01 -8.26 -9.73
C ALA A 91 -3.96 -7.29 -9.20
N LEU A 92 -2.93 -7.79 -8.52
CA LEU A 92 -1.80 -6.99 -8.06
C LEU A 92 -1.06 -6.30 -9.23
N GLU A 93 -0.75 -7.03 -10.31
CA GLU A 93 -0.15 -6.43 -11.52
C GLU A 93 -1.04 -5.34 -12.10
N ILE A 94 -2.34 -5.62 -12.23
CA ILE A 94 -3.30 -4.65 -12.77
C ILE A 94 -3.36 -3.40 -11.88
N ILE A 95 -3.45 -3.57 -10.55
CA ILE A 95 -3.44 -2.46 -9.59
C ILE A 95 -2.18 -1.62 -9.75
N LEU A 96 -1.01 -2.25 -9.78
CA LEU A 96 0.26 -1.55 -9.90
C LEU A 96 0.36 -0.78 -11.20
N ASP A 97 -0.13 -1.33 -12.32
CA ASP A 97 -0.14 -0.64 -13.62
C ASP A 97 -1.04 0.60 -13.58
N GLU A 98 -2.26 0.48 -13.03
CA GLU A 98 -3.16 1.63 -12.91
C GLU A 98 -2.59 2.71 -11.99
N LEU A 99 -2.04 2.35 -10.83
CA LEU A 99 -1.45 3.32 -9.89
C LEU A 99 -0.17 3.96 -10.41
N THR A 100 0.59 3.25 -11.25
CA THR A 100 1.79 3.82 -11.92
C THR A 100 1.37 4.77 -13.04
N TYR A 101 0.31 4.43 -13.78
CA TYR A 101 -0.21 5.25 -14.88
C TYR A 101 -0.91 6.51 -14.38
N ASN A 102 -1.75 6.40 -13.35
CA ASN A 102 -2.45 7.52 -12.74
C ASN A 102 -1.97 7.73 -11.30
N ILE A 103 -0.92 8.52 -11.16
CA ILE A 103 -0.28 8.78 -9.87
C ILE A 103 -1.21 9.46 -8.85
N HIS A 104 -2.24 10.16 -9.32
CA HIS A 104 -3.23 10.81 -8.46
C HIS A 104 -4.16 9.82 -7.76
N ASP A 105 -4.28 8.59 -8.28
CA ASP A 105 -5.09 7.54 -7.68
C ASP A 105 -4.35 6.81 -6.54
N LEU A 106 -3.03 6.97 -6.43
CA LEU A 106 -2.20 6.26 -5.45
C LEU A 106 -2.57 6.60 -4.02
N SER A 107 -2.62 7.88 -3.67
CA SER A 107 -2.98 8.32 -2.31
C SER A 107 -4.41 7.92 -1.94
N PRO A 108 -5.45 8.26 -2.74
CA PRO A 108 -6.82 7.83 -2.48
C PRO A 108 -6.96 6.31 -2.31
N PHE A 109 -6.29 5.53 -3.18
CA PHE A 109 -6.33 4.08 -3.10
C PHE A 109 -5.74 3.55 -1.78
N LEU A 110 -4.55 4.02 -1.38
CA LEU A 110 -3.89 3.56 -0.15
C LEU A 110 -4.62 4.00 1.12
N MET A 111 -5.28 5.16 1.11
CA MET A 111 -6.16 5.59 2.20
C MET A 111 -7.41 4.71 2.29
N ALA A 112 -8.05 4.43 1.16
CA ALA A 112 -9.29 3.65 1.14
C ALA A 112 -9.06 2.15 1.38
N PHE A 113 -8.02 1.54 0.82
CA PHE A 113 -7.82 0.09 0.84
C PHE A 113 -7.14 -0.37 2.13
N SER A 114 -7.92 -0.59 3.18
CA SER A 114 -7.43 -0.79 4.56
C SER A 114 -6.90 -2.19 4.89
N GLU A 115 -6.84 -3.13 3.95
CA GLU A 115 -6.38 -4.50 4.21
C GLU A 115 -4.85 -4.53 4.39
N PRO A 116 -4.30 -4.70 5.61
CA PRO A 116 -2.90 -4.37 5.90
C PRO A 116 -1.89 -5.19 5.07
N ARG A 117 -2.12 -6.50 4.99
CA ARG A 117 -1.26 -7.43 4.24
C ARG A 117 -1.15 -7.07 2.76
N TRP A 118 -2.29 -6.82 2.12
CA TRP A 118 -2.35 -6.51 0.69
C TRP A 118 -1.94 -5.07 0.39
N LYS A 119 -2.25 -4.12 1.28
CA LYS A 119 -1.72 -2.75 1.21
C LYS A 119 -0.20 -2.76 1.24
N LEU A 120 0.40 -3.50 2.18
CA LEU A 120 1.85 -3.64 2.26
C LEU A 120 2.43 -4.21 0.96
N GLU A 121 1.84 -5.28 0.42
CA GLU A 121 2.30 -5.87 -0.84
C GLU A 121 2.24 -4.87 -2.02
N VAL A 122 1.16 -4.10 -2.14
CA VAL A 122 1.04 -3.06 -3.18
C VAL A 122 2.16 -2.03 -3.02
N ILE A 123 2.44 -1.55 -1.81
CA ILE A 123 3.46 -0.53 -1.56
C ILE A 123 4.87 -1.08 -1.86
N LEU A 124 5.18 -2.29 -1.40
CA LEU A 124 6.49 -2.92 -1.63
C LEU A 124 6.76 -3.11 -3.12
N GLN A 125 5.77 -3.59 -3.87
CA GLN A 125 5.87 -3.80 -5.31
C GLN A 125 5.90 -2.46 -6.08
N TYR A 126 5.19 -1.44 -5.60
CA TYR A 126 5.26 -0.10 -6.19
C TYR A 126 6.66 0.50 -6.03
N LEU A 127 7.22 0.46 -4.81
CA LEU A 127 8.56 0.98 -4.54
C LEU A 127 9.66 0.20 -5.27
N SER A 128 9.52 -1.13 -5.38
CA SER A 128 10.53 -1.97 -6.03
C SER A 128 10.75 -1.59 -7.51
N LYS A 129 9.72 -1.11 -8.22
CA LYS A 129 9.83 -0.56 -9.58
C LYS A 129 10.84 0.59 -9.69
N TYR A 130 11.07 1.33 -8.61
CA TYR A 130 11.94 2.50 -8.58
C TYR A 130 13.28 2.25 -7.86
N CYS A 131 13.30 1.35 -6.89
CA CYS A 131 14.47 0.98 -6.11
C CYS A 131 15.42 0.04 -6.84
N MET A 132 14.90 -0.99 -7.51
CA MET A 132 15.73 -2.03 -8.10
C MET A 132 16.22 -1.56 -9.49
N LYS A 133 17.54 -1.51 -9.69
CA LYS A 133 18.08 -1.53 -11.07
C LYS A 133 17.56 -2.80 -11.73
N ALA A 134 17.23 -2.72 -13.03
CA ALA A 134 16.94 -3.89 -13.84
C ALA A 134 18.16 -4.82 -13.80
N SER A 135 18.20 -5.73 -12.83
CA SER A 135 19.13 -6.84 -12.85
C SER A 135 18.74 -7.66 -14.08
N VAL A 136 19.67 -7.76 -15.03
CA VAL A 136 19.52 -8.61 -16.22
C VAL A 136 19.36 -10.04 -15.73
N ARG A 137 18.11 -10.43 -15.51
CA ARG A 137 17.75 -11.74 -14.95
C ARG A 137 17.93 -12.77 -16.05
N THR A 138 19.01 -13.54 -15.97
CA THR A 138 19.19 -14.71 -16.81
C THR A 138 18.08 -15.73 -16.50
N ARG A 139 17.66 -16.43 -17.56
CA ARG A 139 16.41 -17.22 -17.73
C ARG A 139 16.21 -18.41 -16.77
N ARG A 140 16.96 -18.52 -15.65
CA ARG A 140 17.07 -19.76 -14.85
C ARG A 140 16.92 -19.65 -13.32
N ALA A 141 16.57 -18.48 -12.77
CA ALA A 141 16.20 -18.38 -11.35
C ALA A 141 14.67 -18.31 -11.21
N ASN A 142 14.03 -19.45 -10.97
CA ASN A 142 12.57 -19.63 -11.05
C ASN A 142 11.81 -19.32 -9.76
N ILE A 143 12.36 -18.49 -8.87
CA ILE A 143 11.67 -17.97 -7.70
C ILE A 143 11.92 -16.46 -7.68
N PRO A 144 10.91 -15.60 -7.88
CA PRO A 144 11.07 -14.18 -7.60
C PRO A 144 11.48 -14.08 -6.12
N ASN A 145 12.66 -13.52 -5.83
CA ASN A 145 12.98 -13.17 -4.45
C ASN A 145 11.81 -12.36 -3.92
N GLU A 146 11.16 -12.86 -2.89
CA GLU A 146 10.02 -12.21 -2.26
C GLU A 146 10.49 -10.84 -1.77
N ILE A 147 9.88 -9.77 -2.28
CA ILE A 147 10.27 -8.41 -1.89
C ILE A 147 9.88 -8.24 -0.42
N THR A 148 10.87 -7.94 0.42
CA THR A 148 10.68 -7.75 1.86
C THR A 148 10.71 -6.28 2.23
N VAL A 149 10.11 -5.95 3.37
CA VAL A 149 10.19 -4.60 3.97
C VAL A 149 11.65 -4.18 4.14
N ASP A 150 12.47 -5.09 4.66
CA ASP A 150 13.89 -4.88 4.86
C ASP A 150 14.64 -4.52 3.56
N SER A 151 14.38 -5.28 2.49
CA SER A 151 15.01 -5.07 1.19
C SER A 151 14.65 -3.71 0.61
N VAL A 152 13.39 -3.28 0.76
CA VAL A 152 12.92 -1.99 0.27
C VAL A 152 13.50 -0.85 1.10
N LEU A 153 13.38 -0.90 2.43
CA LEU A 153 13.87 0.15 3.32
C LEU A 153 15.39 0.34 3.25
N SER A 154 16.15 -0.75 3.04
CA SER A 154 17.60 -0.67 2.92
C SER A 154 18.05 0.12 1.69
N ASN A 155 17.22 0.24 0.64
CA ASN A 155 17.51 1.13 -0.49
C ASN A 155 17.50 2.61 -0.09
N PHE A 156 16.92 2.98 1.05
CA PHE A 156 16.81 4.36 1.52
C PHE A 156 17.75 4.66 2.69
N SER A 157 18.68 3.76 2.99
CA SER A 157 19.66 3.91 4.07
C SER A 157 20.70 5.01 3.81
N THR A 158 20.84 5.48 2.57
CA THR A 158 21.76 6.56 2.19
C THR A 158 21.02 7.71 1.51
N THR A 159 21.50 8.93 1.73
CA THR A 159 21.00 10.17 1.09
C THR A 159 21.07 10.10 -0.44
N VAL A 160 22.13 9.50 -1.00
CA VAL A 160 22.31 9.35 -2.46
C VAL A 160 21.19 8.51 -3.10
N ASN A 161 20.85 7.38 -2.50
CA ASN A 161 19.81 6.51 -3.02
C ASN A 161 18.42 7.12 -2.80
N ALA A 162 18.18 7.69 -1.62
CA ALA A 162 16.94 8.41 -1.30
C ALA A 162 16.69 9.52 -2.33
N LYS A 163 17.71 10.35 -2.63
CA LYS A 163 17.64 11.41 -3.66
C LYS A 163 17.31 10.86 -5.04
N THR A 164 17.92 9.74 -5.42
CA THR A 164 17.71 9.13 -6.74
C THR A 164 16.28 8.65 -6.91
N ILE A 165 15.69 8.08 -5.86
CA ILE A 165 14.32 7.55 -5.90
C ILE A 165 13.30 8.69 -5.79
N ALA A 166 13.54 9.65 -4.90
CA ALA A 166 12.74 10.87 -4.79
C ALA A 166 12.64 11.63 -6.12
N LYS A 167 13.72 11.69 -6.91
CA LYS A 167 13.67 12.26 -8.27
C LYS A 167 12.77 11.50 -9.24
N LYS A 168 12.54 10.19 -9.04
CA LYS A 168 11.69 9.37 -9.93
C LYS A 168 10.21 9.48 -9.60
N ILE A 169 9.86 9.57 -8.31
CA ILE A 169 8.46 9.51 -7.85
C ILE A 169 8.00 10.75 -7.09
N SER A 170 8.83 11.78 -6.96
CA SER A 170 8.69 12.94 -6.04
C SER A 170 8.82 12.58 -4.56
N SER A 171 9.37 13.51 -3.78
CA SER A 171 9.52 13.35 -2.33
C SER A 171 8.19 13.27 -1.61
N GLY A 172 7.15 13.97 -2.08
CA GLY A 172 5.80 13.95 -1.50
C GLY A 172 5.16 12.56 -1.54
N ILE A 173 5.23 11.88 -2.68
CA ILE A 173 4.71 10.52 -2.82
C ILE A 173 5.59 9.53 -2.07
N PHE A 174 6.90 9.75 -2.09
CA PHE A 174 7.84 8.87 -1.40
C PHE A 174 7.62 8.86 0.12
N GLN A 175 7.51 10.02 0.77
CA GLN A 175 7.22 10.10 2.21
C GLN A 175 5.86 9.47 2.56
N MET A 176 4.84 9.68 1.72
CA MET A 176 3.50 9.10 1.91
C MET A 176 3.52 7.57 1.80
N LEU A 177 4.23 7.01 0.82
CA LEU A 177 4.40 5.56 0.66
C LEU A 177 5.09 4.94 1.87
N LEU A 178 6.14 5.59 2.39
CA LEU A 178 6.83 5.13 3.59
C LEU A 178 5.91 5.15 4.82
N ALA A 179 5.10 6.19 4.99
CA ALA A 179 4.17 6.26 6.12
C ALA A 179 3.07 5.19 6.04
N HIS A 180 2.49 4.94 4.86
CA HIS A 180 1.53 3.84 4.69
C HIS A 180 2.18 2.46 4.84
N LEU A 181 3.44 2.30 4.44
CA LEU A 181 4.21 1.08 4.68
C LEU A 181 4.35 0.83 6.18
N PHE A 182 4.79 1.84 6.92
CA PHE A 182 4.95 1.76 8.37
C PHE A 182 3.62 1.46 9.08
N GLN A 183 2.54 2.15 8.70
CA GLN A 183 1.19 1.90 9.21
C GLN A 183 0.74 0.45 8.95
N ALA A 184 0.98 -0.08 7.74
CA ALA A 184 0.63 -1.47 7.43
C ALA A 184 1.47 -2.46 8.25
N CYS A 185 2.75 -2.19 8.49
CA CYS A 185 3.59 -2.98 9.37
C CYS A 185 3.07 -2.99 10.82
N LEU A 186 2.60 -1.85 11.34
CA LEU A 186 1.99 -1.76 12.66
C LEU A 186 0.75 -2.67 12.78
N SER A 187 -0.20 -2.52 11.85
CA SER A 187 -1.45 -3.29 11.87
C SER A 187 -1.20 -4.80 11.75
N ILE A 188 -0.27 -5.22 10.89
CA ILE A 188 0.08 -6.66 10.75
C ILE A 188 0.67 -7.21 12.05
N GLN A 189 1.43 -6.42 12.80
CA GLN A 189 2.03 -6.90 14.04
C GLN A 189 1.07 -6.90 15.22
N GLU A 190 0.10 -5.99 15.26
CA GLU A 190 -1.01 -6.01 16.22
C GLU A 190 -1.89 -7.26 16.03
N ASP A 191 -2.10 -7.69 14.78
CA ASP A 191 -2.92 -8.84 14.41
C ASP A 191 -2.24 -10.21 14.59
N ASN A 192 -0.99 -10.27 15.07
CA ASN A 192 -0.21 -11.51 15.18
C ASN A 192 -0.68 -12.43 16.32
N CYS A 193 -1.83 -13.06 16.08
CA CYS A 193 -2.18 -14.40 16.51
C CYS A 193 -2.23 -15.26 15.24
N THR A 194 -1.11 -15.92 14.86
CA THR A 194 -0.89 -16.96 13.79
C THR A 194 0.19 -16.69 12.70
N ASP A 195 1.41 -17.11 13.01
CA ASP A 195 2.41 -17.93 12.26
C ASP A 195 2.76 -17.81 10.74
N ASN A 196 2.25 -16.88 9.93
CA ASN A 196 2.77 -16.72 8.54
C ASN A 196 3.09 -15.29 8.08
N SER A 197 2.81 -14.27 8.89
CA SER A 197 3.05 -12.84 8.58
C SER A 197 4.52 -12.40 8.77
N THR A 198 5.31 -13.16 9.52
CA THR A 198 6.69 -12.81 9.91
C THR A 198 7.69 -12.90 8.77
N LYS A 199 7.39 -13.66 7.70
CA LYS A 199 8.33 -13.89 6.58
C LYS A 199 8.58 -12.65 5.71
N LYS A 200 7.57 -11.81 5.46
CA LYS A 200 7.72 -10.59 4.62
C LYS A 200 8.30 -9.39 5.36
N THR A 201 7.98 -9.32 6.65
CA THR A 201 8.46 -8.25 7.52
C THR A 201 9.92 -8.46 7.88
N GLY A 202 10.34 -9.71 8.14
CA GLY A 202 11.75 -10.14 8.35
C GLY A 202 12.42 -9.61 9.61
N ASN A 203 11.97 -8.45 10.10
CA ASN A 203 12.55 -7.67 11.18
C ASN A 203 11.53 -7.39 12.29
N THR A 204 12.03 -7.04 13.47
CA THR A 204 11.22 -6.54 14.58
C THR A 204 10.63 -5.17 14.27
N LEU A 205 9.53 -4.79 14.95
CA LEU A 205 8.96 -3.44 14.81
C LEU A 205 9.97 -2.34 15.07
N SER A 206 10.86 -2.54 16.06
CA SER A 206 11.88 -1.58 16.45
C SER A 206 12.88 -1.34 15.32
N GLU A 207 13.33 -2.41 14.64
CA GLU A 207 14.23 -2.30 13.49
C GLU A 207 13.55 -1.61 12.30
N ILE A 208 12.30 -1.95 12.00
CA ILE A 208 11.52 -1.29 10.95
C ILE A 208 11.35 0.20 11.28
N SER A 209 11.04 0.52 12.53
CA SER A 209 10.88 1.89 13.01
C SER A 209 12.17 2.69 12.82
N LYS A 210 13.33 2.13 13.21
CA LYS A 210 14.64 2.74 12.99
C LYS A 210 14.90 3.00 11.51
N LYS A 211 14.67 2.00 10.65
CA LYS A 211 14.86 2.13 9.20
C LYS A 211 13.92 3.15 8.56
N PHE A 212 12.67 3.20 9.02
CA PHE A 212 11.69 4.19 8.57
C PHE A 212 12.10 5.62 8.94
N VAL A 213 12.48 5.85 10.21
CA VAL A 213 12.98 7.16 10.67
C VAL A 213 14.19 7.59 9.84
N PHE A 214 15.15 6.68 9.64
CA PHE A 214 16.34 6.94 8.83
C PHE A 214 16.00 7.28 7.37
N ALA A 215 15.04 6.58 6.77
CA ALA A 215 14.60 6.83 5.39
C ALA A 215 13.98 8.23 5.23
N ILE A 216 13.15 8.67 6.19
CA ILE A 216 12.55 10.01 6.14
C ILE A 216 13.59 11.10 6.41
N GLN A 217 14.52 10.88 7.34
CA GLN A 217 15.61 11.82 7.60
C GLN A 217 16.49 12.00 6.36
N ASN A 218 16.92 10.91 5.73
CA ASN A 218 17.68 10.95 4.49
C ASN A 218 16.92 11.67 3.38
N LEU A 219 15.60 11.51 3.30
CA LEU A 219 14.78 12.24 2.33
C LEU A 219 14.79 13.74 2.59
N ARG A 220 14.63 14.17 3.85
CA ARG A 220 14.68 15.58 4.25
C ARG A 220 16.04 16.22 3.94
N GLU A 221 17.13 15.52 4.17
CA GLU A 221 18.48 16.01 3.85
C GLU A 221 18.71 16.20 2.33
N THR A 222 17.91 15.53 1.49
CA THR A 222 18.08 15.61 0.03
C THR A 222 17.32 16.75 -0.63
N GLU A 223 16.31 17.30 0.04
CA GLU A 223 15.46 18.40 -0.43
C GLU A 223 15.27 19.39 0.70
N GLU A 224 16.16 20.39 0.76
CA GLU A 224 16.07 21.51 1.70
C GLU A 224 14.71 22.19 1.53
N GLY A 225 13.89 22.17 2.58
CA GLY A 225 12.54 22.73 2.55
C GLY A 225 11.41 21.71 2.30
N LEU A 226 11.71 20.41 2.25
CA LEU A 226 10.66 19.39 2.17
C LEU A 226 9.69 19.48 3.36
N GLU A 227 8.46 19.87 3.06
CA GLU A 227 7.38 19.84 4.04
C GLU A 227 6.98 18.40 4.33
N ILE A 228 7.12 18.00 5.60
CA ILE A 228 6.61 16.72 6.07
C ILE A 228 5.12 16.87 6.33
N VAL A 229 4.30 16.10 5.61
CA VAL A 229 2.84 16.15 5.77
C VAL A 229 2.40 15.58 7.13
N SER A 230 1.25 16.02 7.64
CA SER A 230 0.74 15.66 8.99
C SER A 230 0.71 14.15 9.25
N PHE A 231 0.19 13.37 8.29
CA PHE A 231 0.15 11.91 8.38
C PHE A 231 1.54 11.29 8.54
N VAL A 232 2.55 11.84 7.88
CA VAL A 232 3.94 11.36 7.99
C VAL A 232 4.55 11.77 9.34
N LYS A 233 4.22 12.95 9.88
CA LYS A 233 4.64 13.38 11.22
C LYS A 233 4.13 12.42 12.31
N GLU A 234 2.88 12.00 12.22
CA GLU A 234 2.29 11.04 13.17
C GLU A 234 2.97 9.66 13.10
N ALA A 235 3.27 9.20 11.88
CA ALA A 235 4.05 7.97 11.67
C ALA A 235 5.47 8.09 12.26
N LEU A 236 6.15 9.23 12.06
CA LEU A 236 7.48 9.51 12.65
C LEU A 236 7.46 9.50 14.18
N PHE A 237 6.46 10.14 14.77
CA PHE A 237 6.32 10.16 16.23
C PHE A 237 6.19 8.74 16.78
N THR A 238 5.28 7.95 16.21
CA THR A 238 5.05 6.55 16.59
C THR A 238 6.30 5.69 16.40
N ALA A 239 6.99 5.83 15.25
CA ALA A 239 8.21 5.10 14.97
C ALA A 239 9.36 5.47 15.92
N THR A 240 9.52 6.76 16.25
CA THR A 240 10.56 7.22 17.19
C THR A 240 10.33 6.63 18.58
N LEU A 241 9.07 6.60 19.05
CA LEU A 241 8.71 5.96 20.31
C LEU A 241 9.03 4.46 20.32
N LEU A 242 8.75 3.75 19.23
CA LEU A 242 9.01 2.32 19.10
C LEU A 242 10.50 1.99 18.89
N ALA A 243 11.26 2.89 18.27
CA ALA A 243 12.70 2.80 18.12
C ALA A 243 13.43 3.08 19.45
N GLY A 244 12.93 4.05 20.23
CA GLY A 244 13.47 4.50 21.52
C GLY A 244 13.08 3.65 22.73
N LYS A 245 12.18 2.68 22.60
CA LYS A 245 11.86 1.70 23.66
C LYS A 245 13.05 0.79 24.07
N ILE A 246 14.26 1.04 23.56
CA ILE A 246 15.53 0.59 24.13
C ILE A 246 16.49 1.78 24.17
N GLY A 247 16.46 2.57 25.25
CA GLY A 247 17.47 3.56 25.58
C GLY A 247 16.96 5.00 25.66
N ASN A 248 16.73 5.43 26.90
CA ASN A 248 16.74 6.79 27.48
C ASN A 248 16.34 7.99 26.61
N ASP A 249 15.35 8.70 27.16
CA ASP A 249 15.13 10.15 27.23
C ASP A 249 16.07 11.08 26.44
N ASP A 250 15.42 12.08 25.85
CA ASP A 250 15.96 13.27 25.17
C ASP A 250 16.41 13.09 23.72
N VAL A 251 15.46 13.10 22.77
CA VAL A 251 15.44 14.06 21.63
C VAL A 251 14.01 14.14 21.09
N LEU A 252 13.24 15.12 21.54
CA LEU A 252 12.04 15.57 20.83
C LEU A 252 11.72 17.01 21.20
N ILE A 253 12.52 17.96 20.70
CA ILE A 253 12.15 19.38 20.69
C ILE A 253 12.56 20.01 19.35
N GLN A 254 11.55 20.70 18.76
CA GLN A 254 11.51 21.62 17.61
C GLN A 254 11.35 21.05 16.20
#